data_AF-A0A3D3XYV5-F1
#
_entry.id   AF-A0A3D3XYV5-F1
#
_cell.length_a   1.000
_cell.length_b   1.000
_cell.length_c   1.000
_cell.angle_alpha   90.00
_cell.angle_beta   90.00
_cell.angle_gamma   90.00
#
_symmetry.space_group_name_H-M   'P 1'
#
loop_
_entity.id
_entity.type
_entity.pdbx_description
1 polymer ?
#
loop_
_entity_poly.entity_id
_entity_poly.type
_entity_poly.pdbx_seq_one_letter_code
_entity_poly.pdbx_strand_id
1 'polypeptide(L)'
;MVIGDNDSEIEQKLLGMRRALSFYGSTRTYHEVLRTHGLEELGQKLHALSLQGKWEEMRDTVTLDDLNELAQTCTYDELPQFLGEHREYASRSGFGMPRGTPAEEERFQDLLAKVQAVETSGVPKGLEL
;
A
#
# COMPACT_ATOMS: atom_id res chain seq x y z
N MET A 1 0.01 -2.53 -1.57
CA MET A 1 -1.30 -2.17 -2.14
C MET A 1 -2.32 -2.28 -1.03
N VAL A 2 -3.18 -1.29 -0.90
CA VAL A 2 -4.30 -1.28 0.07
C VAL A 2 -5.58 -1.41 -0.73
N ILE A 3 -6.37 -2.44 -0.44
CA ILE A 3 -7.61 -2.74 -1.15
C ILE A 3 -8.75 -2.70 -0.14
N GLY A 4 -9.90 -2.15 -0.53
CA GLY A 4 -11.11 -2.12 0.29
C GLY A 4 -12.38 -2.12 -0.55
N ASP A 5 -13.52 -2.15 0.12
CA ASP A 5 -14.85 -2.04 -0.50
C ASP A 5 -15.16 -0.61 -0.93
N ASN A 6 -14.51 0.38 -0.31
CA ASN A 6 -14.70 1.80 -0.59
C ASN A 6 -13.52 2.61 -0.03
N ASP A 7 -13.47 3.89 -0.40
CA ASP A 7 -12.43 4.83 0.00
C ASP A 7 -12.29 4.94 1.52
N SER A 8 -13.40 4.94 2.26
CA SER A 8 -13.34 5.03 3.73
C SER A 8 -12.64 3.83 4.34
N GLU A 9 -12.88 2.61 3.84
CA GLU A 9 -12.16 1.42 4.32
C GLU A 9 -10.68 1.47 3.93
N ILE A 10 -10.37 1.92 2.72
CA ILE A 10 -9.00 2.10 2.24
C ILE A 10 -8.24 3.08 3.14
N GLU A 11 -8.83 4.24 3.45
CA GLU A 11 -8.25 5.22 4.36
C GLU A 11 -7.99 4.63 5.74
N GLN A 12 -8.94 3.90 6.33
CA GLN A 12 -8.73 3.27 7.64
C GLN A 12 -7.58 2.25 7.61
N LYS A 13 -7.48 1.45 6.54
CA LYS A 13 -6.36 0.52 6.34
C LYS A 13 -5.02 1.25 6.19
N LEU A 14 -4.98 2.36 5.44
CA LEU A 14 -3.80 3.22 5.32
C LEU A 14 -3.38 3.79 6.69
N LEU A 15 -4.33 4.35 7.45
CA LEU A 15 -4.06 4.89 8.78
C LEU A 15 -3.48 3.83 9.73
N GLY A 16 -3.88 2.57 9.59
CA GLY A 16 -3.28 1.43 10.30
C GLY A 16 -1.78 1.24 10.01
N MET A 17 -1.28 1.72 8.87
CA MET A 17 0.13 1.62 8.48
C MET A 17 1.02 2.71 9.11
N ARG A 18 0.45 3.73 9.77
CA ARG A 18 1.24 4.80 10.44
C ARG A 18 2.31 4.24 11.37
N ARG A 19 1.98 3.19 12.13
CA ARG A 19 2.92 2.53 13.05
C ARG A 19 4.11 1.91 12.31
N ALA A 20 3.87 1.26 11.18
CA ALA A 20 4.92 0.64 10.39
C ALA A 20 5.82 1.72 9.77
N LEU A 21 5.22 2.74 9.13
CA LEU A 21 5.96 3.83 8.51
C LEU A 21 6.77 4.63 9.53
N SER A 22 6.18 4.96 10.69
CA SER A 22 6.89 5.67 11.75
C SER A 22 8.08 4.88 12.29
N PHE A 23 7.94 3.56 12.41
CA PHE A 23 9.02 2.67 12.84
C PHE A 23 10.14 2.59 11.80
N TYR A 24 9.83 2.32 10.52
CA TYR A 24 10.85 2.26 9.48
C TYR A 24 11.54 3.60 9.27
N GLY A 25 10.78 4.70 9.24
CA GLY A 25 11.30 6.06 9.11
C GLY A 25 12.17 6.52 10.30
N SER A 26 12.09 5.83 11.44
CA SER A 26 13.00 6.10 12.58
C SER A 26 14.45 5.68 12.31
N THR A 27 14.67 4.78 11.36
CA THR A 27 15.98 4.23 11.02
C THR A 27 16.49 4.84 9.72
N ARG A 28 17.68 5.47 9.77
CA ARG A 28 18.27 6.21 8.64
C ARG A 28 18.42 5.38 7.36
N THR A 29 18.58 4.06 7.47
CA THR A 29 18.66 3.15 6.32
C THR A 29 17.47 3.26 5.37
N TYR A 30 16.28 3.64 5.85
CA TYR A 30 15.09 3.79 5.02
C TYR A 30 14.88 5.21 4.47
N HIS A 31 15.70 6.19 4.86
CA HIS A 31 15.50 7.60 4.46
C HIS A 31 15.68 7.81 2.95
N GLU A 32 16.50 7.01 2.28
CA GLU A 32 16.64 7.10 0.82
C GLU A 32 15.34 6.77 0.08
N VAL A 33 14.58 5.80 0.58
CA VAL A 33 13.24 5.48 0.05
C VAL A 33 12.31 6.67 0.27
N LEU A 34 12.25 7.21 1.49
CA LEU A 34 11.41 8.37 1.79
C LEU A 34 11.74 9.57 0.91
N ARG A 35 13.03 9.88 0.73
CA ARG A 35 13.50 10.96 -0.15
C ARG A 35 13.06 10.77 -1.61
N THR A 36 13.10 9.53 -2.11
CA THR A 36 12.64 9.22 -3.48
C THR A 36 11.17 9.57 -3.70
N HIS A 37 10.37 9.50 -2.63
CA HIS A 37 8.95 9.86 -2.62
C HIS A 37 8.69 11.28 -2.06
N GLY A 38 9.71 12.15 -1.94
CA GLY A 38 9.55 13.52 -1.44
C GLY A 38 9.34 13.65 0.07
N LEU A 39 9.48 12.55 0.83
CA LEU A 39 9.23 12.46 2.28
C LEU A 39 10.51 12.57 3.13
N GLU A 40 11.55 13.25 2.63
CA GLU A 40 12.83 13.37 3.34
C GLU A 40 12.68 14.02 4.72
N GLU A 41 11.92 15.12 4.80
CA GLU A 41 11.64 15.84 6.05
C GLU A 41 10.89 14.97 7.07
N LEU A 42 9.95 14.14 6.60
CA LEU A 42 9.25 13.18 7.45
C LEU A 42 10.25 12.19 8.08
N GLY A 43 11.17 11.63 7.28
CA GLY A 43 12.21 10.73 7.77
C GLY A 43 13.09 11.37 8.84
N GLN A 44 13.55 12.61 8.60
CA GLN A 44 14.36 13.36 9.58
C GLN A 44 13.61 13.58 10.90
N LYS A 45 12.34 13.99 10.81
CA LYS A 45 11.49 14.22 11.99
C LYS A 45 11.23 12.92 12.77
N LEU A 46 10.91 11.82 12.10
CA LEU A 46 10.69 10.52 12.72
C LEU A 46 11.95 10.01 13.44
N HIS A 47 13.12 10.17 12.81
CA HIS A 47 14.39 9.82 13.44
C HIS A 47 14.66 10.65 14.70
N ALA A 48 14.49 11.98 14.62
CA ALA A 48 14.68 12.86 15.78
C ALA A 48 13.75 12.52 16.96
N LEU A 49 12.48 12.22 16.68
CA LEU A 49 11.50 11.81 17.69
C LEU A 49 11.83 10.43 18.31
N SER A 50 12.37 9.51 17.51
CA SER A 50 12.78 8.18 18.01
C SER A 50 13.94 8.26 19.01
N LEU A 51 14.91 9.15 18.79
CA LEU A 51 16.01 9.41 19.73
C LEU A 51 15.52 10.02 21.05
N GLN A 52 14.36 10.67 21.02
CA GLN A 52 13.67 11.23 22.20
C GLN A 52 12.71 10.22 22.86
N GLY A 53 12.56 9.00 22.32
CA GLY A 53 11.63 7.99 22.84
C GLY A 53 10.15 8.34 22.64
N LYS A 54 9.82 9.26 21.73
CA LYS A 54 8.47 9.80 21.53
C LYS A 54 7.65 8.99 20.53
N TRP A 55 7.42 7.72 20.84
CA TRP A 55 6.81 6.75 19.91
C TRP A 55 5.39 7.09 19.45
N GLU A 56 4.54 7.62 20.35
CA GLU A 56 3.18 8.04 19.98
C GLU A 56 3.21 9.27 19.05
N GLU A 57 4.03 10.27 19.37
CA GLU A 57 4.20 11.48 18.53
C GLU A 57 4.76 11.14 17.14
N MET A 58 5.63 10.12 17.04
CA MET A 58 6.10 9.62 15.74
C MET A 58 4.95 9.08 14.90
N ARG A 59 4.08 8.25 15.49
CA ARG A 59 2.92 7.69 14.76
C ARG A 59 2.00 8.80 14.30
N ASP A 60 1.73 9.77 15.16
CA ASP A 60 0.78 10.85 14.89
C ASP A 60 1.35 11.90 13.91
N THR A 61 2.67 11.95 13.74
CA THR A 61 3.35 12.76 12.72
C THR A 61 3.05 12.30 11.30
N VAL A 62 2.79 11.01 11.09
CA VAL A 62 2.54 10.44 9.76
C VAL A 62 1.11 10.79 9.30
N THR A 63 0.99 11.54 8.21
CA THR A 63 -0.30 11.94 7.64
C THR A 63 -0.87 10.88 6.69
N LEU A 64 -2.12 11.06 6.26
CA LEU A 64 -2.71 10.20 5.22
C LEU A 64 -2.03 10.42 3.86
N ASP A 65 -1.62 11.66 3.56
CA ASP A 65 -0.92 12.01 2.32
C ASP A 65 0.45 11.32 2.27
N ASP A 66 1.21 11.34 3.37
CA ASP A 66 2.50 10.62 3.47
C ASP A 66 2.34 9.11 3.18
N LEU A 67 1.21 8.53 3.58
CA LEU A 67 0.90 7.12 3.33
C LEU A 67 0.53 6.87 1.88
N ASN A 68 -0.23 7.78 1.26
CA ASN A 68 -0.63 7.70 -0.14
C ASN A 68 0.58 7.80 -1.08
N GLU A 69 1.62 8.58 -0.73
CA GLU A 69 2.85 8.64 -1.52
C GLU A 69 3.60 7.30 -1.59
N LEU A 70 3.39 6.42 -0.61
CA LEU A 70 4.06 5.12 -0.48
C LEU A 70 3.14 3.92 -0.77
N ALA A 71 1.85 4.16 -0.97
CA ALA A 71 0.85 3.13 -1.14
C ALA A 71 0.05 3.34 -2.41
N GLN A 72 -0.11 2.25 -3.17
CA GLN A 72 -1.11 2.18 -4.22
C GLN A 72 -2.41 1.62 -3.66
N THR A 73 -3.53 2.20 -4.05
CA THR A 73 -4.86 1.85 -3.57
C THR A 73 -5.83 1.58 -4.71
N CYS A 74 -6.81 0.72 -4.46
CA CYS A 74 -7.94 0.49 -5.36
C CYS A 74 -9.09 -0.15 -4.58
N THR A 75 -10.30 -0.12 -5.13
CA THR A 75 -11.37 -0.97 -4.61
C THR A 75 -11.19 -2.43 -5.07
N TYR A 76 -11.90 -3.37 -4.44
CA TYR A 76 -11.93 -4.76 -4.89
C TYR A 76 -12.49 -4.89 -6.32
N ASP A 77 -13.46 -4.06 -6.68
CA ASP A 77 -14.10 -4.11 -8.01
C ASP A 77 -13.15 -3.62 -9.12
N GLU A 78 -12.28 -2.67 -8.80
CA GLU A 78 -11.27 -2.13 -9.73
C GLU A 78 -9.99 -2.98 -9.80
N LEU A 79 -9.81 -3.92 -8.86
CA LEU A 79 -8.57 -4.68 -8.73
C LEU A 79 -8.10 -5.36 -10.03
N PRO A 80 -8.95 -6.02 -10.83
CA PRO A 80 -8.48 -6.65 -12.07
C PRO A 80 -7.89 -5.64 -13.06
N GLN A 81 -8.55 -4.49 -13.26
CA GLN A 81 -8.05 -3.41 -14.11
C GLN A 81 -6.77 -2.81 -13.53
N PHE A 82 -6.76 -2.54 -12.23
CA PHE A 82 -5.61 -1.99 -11.52
C PHE A 82 -4.35 -2.84 -11.72
N LEU A 83 -4.48 -4.16 -11.63
CA LEU A 83 -3.36 -5.09 -11.83
C LEU A 83 -2.81 -5.02 -13.25
N GLY A 84 -3.67 -4.97 -14.27
CA GLY A 84 -3.22 -4.83 -15.66
C GLY A 84 -2.52 -3.49 -15.94
N GLU A 85 -2.95 -2.42 -15.26
CA GLU A 85 -2.45 -1.07 -15.52
C GLU A 85 -1.22 -0.67 -14.72
N HIS A 86 -1.10 -1.16 -13.47
CA HIS A 86 -0.09 -0.73 -12.51
C HIS A 86 0.81 -1.86 -11.99
N ARG A 87 0.51 -3.11 -12.36
CA ARG A 87 1.27 -4.31 -12.00
C ARG A 87 1.54 -5.18 -13.23
N GLU A 88 1.66 -4.56 -14.39
CA GLU A 88 1.90 -5.21 -15.68
C GLU A 88 3.16 -6.07 -15.73
N TYR A 89 4.12 -5.83 -14.84
CA TYR A 89 5.36 -6.60 -14.71
C TYR A 89 5.27 -7.77 -13.72
N ALA A 90 4.21 -7.85 -12.92
CA ALA A 90 4.08 -8.83 -11.85
C ALA A 90 3.48 -10.13 -12.38
N SER A 91 4.21 -11.24 -12.25
CA SER A 91 3.71 -12.57 -12.60
C SER A 91 2.84 -13.23 -11.53
N ARG A 92 2.84 -12.68 -10.31
CA ARG A 92 2.05 -13.16 -9.17
C ARG A 92 1.57 -11.99 -8.33
N SER A 93 0.27 -11.95 -8.09
CA SER A 93 -0.37 -10.95 -7.23
C SER A 93 -1.20 -11.66 -6.16
N GLY A 94 -1.09 -11.20 -4.93
CA GLY A 94 -1.92 -11.64 -3.82
C GLY A 94 -2.80 -10.48 -3.35
N PHE A 95 -4.04 -10.79 -2.97
CA PHE A 95 -4.93 -9.86 -2.30
C PHE A 95 -5.56 -10.53 -1.08
N GLY A 96 -5.81 -9.73 -0.04
CA GLY A 96 -6.52 -10.16 1.16
C GLY A 96 -7.97 -9.71 1.10
N MET A 97 -8.90 -10.60 1.43
CA MET A 97 -10.34 -10.34 1.45
C MET A 97 -10.99 -11.18 2.55
N PRO A 98 -12.01 -10.66 3.26
CA PRO A 98 -12.81 -11.46 4.20
C PRO A 98 -13.41 -12.70 3.52
N ARG A 99 -13.49 -13.82 4.24
CA ARG A 99 -13.98 -15.13 3.77
C ARG A 99 -14.71 -15.89 4.90
N GLY A 100 -15.31 -15.18 5.84
CA GLY A 100 -15.94 -15.76 7.04
C GLY A 100 -17.36 -16.28 6.80
N THR A 101 -18.01 -15.83 5.73
CA THR A 101 -19.39 -16.20 5.37
C THR A 101 -19.48 -16.79 3.97
N PRO A 102 -20.56 -17.55 3.64
CA PRO A 102 -20.76 -18.06 2.29
C PRO A 102 -20.80 -16.98 1.21
N ALA A 103 -21.39 -15.81 1.50
CA ALA A 103 -21.45 -14.68 0.57
C ALA A 103 -20.06 -14.05 0.33
N GLU A 104 -19.24 -13.95 1.38
CA GLU A 104 -17.85 -13.48 1.24
C GLU A 104 -17.01 -14.47 0.44
N GLU A 105 -17.21 -15.78 0.63
CA GLU A 105 -16.51 -16.80 -0.16
C GLU A 105 -16.91 -16.75 -1.64
N GLU A 106 -18.21 -16.62 -1.96
CA GLU A 106 -18.68 -16.47 -3.33
C GLU A 106 -18.05 -15.24 -4.01
N ARG A 107 -18.06 -14.09 -3.31
CA ARG A 107 -17.44 -12.86 -3.81
C ARG A 107 -15.92 -13.01 -3.99
N PHE A 108 -15.24 -13.70 -3.08
CA PHE A 108 -13.81 -13.99 -3.21
C PHE A 108 -13.51 -14.85 -4.43
N GLN A 109 -14.29 -15.91 -4.68
CA GLN A 109 -14.10 -16.79 -5.83
C GLN A 109 -14.35 -16.05 -7.16
N ASP A 110 -15.38 -15.21 -7.23
CA ASP A 110 -15.65 -14.36 -8.40
C ASP A 110 -14.48 -13.40 -8.67
N LEU A 111 -14.01 -12.68 -7.65
CA LEU A 111 -12.89 -11.77 -7.80
C LEU A 111 -11.59 -12.51 -8.15
N LEU A 112 -11.34 -13.66 -7.53
CA LEU A 112 -10.18 -14.51 -7.83
C LEU A 112 -10.17 -14.93 -9.30
N ALA A 113 -11.31 -15.37 -9.83
CA ALA A 113 -11.44 -15.74 -11.24
C ALA A 113 -11.15 -14.55 -12.17
N LYS A 114 -11.66 -13.36 -11.85
CA LYS A 114 -11.39 -12.12 -12.59
C LYS A 114 -9.91 -11.74 -12.56
N VAL A 115 -9.28 -11.81 -11.39
CA VAL A 115 -7.83 -11.52 -11.21
C VAL A 115 -6.97 -12.53 -11.96
N GLN A 116 -7.33 -13.81 -11.97
CA GLN A 116 -6.61 -14.86 -12.71
C GLN A 116 -6.70 -14.68 -14.24
N ALA A 117 -7.76 -14.04 -14.73
CA ALA A 117 -7.94 -13.74 -16.14
C ALA A 117 -7.19 -12.47 -16.59
N VAL A 118 -6.56 -11.72 -15.68
CA VAL A 118 -5.78 -10.53 -16.03
C VAL A 118 -4.51 -10.95 -16.78
N GLU A 119 -4.36 -10.45 -18.00
CA GLU A 119 -3.12 -10.58 -18.77
C GLU A 119 -2.15 -9.45 -18.40
N THR A 120 -0.90 -9.80 -18.11
CA THR A 120 0.17 -8.86 -17.78
C THR A 120 1.29 -8.99 -18.79
N SER A 121 1.88 -7.87 -19.25
CA SER A 121 2.98 -7.88 -20.23
C SER A 121 4.25 -8.57 -19.72
N GLY A 122 4.43 -8.64 -18.39
CA GLY A 122 5.67 -9.08 -17.74
C GLY A 122 6.81 -8.06 -17.84
N VAL A 123 6.56 -6.91 -18.48
CA VAL A 123 7.56 -5.86 -18.74
C VAL A 123 7.02 -4.53 -18.22
N PRO A 124 7.75 -3.81 -17.35
CA PRO A 124 7.31 -2.51 -16.86
C PRO A 124 7.10 -1.51 -17.99
N LYS A 125 6.03 -0.71 -17.91
CA LYS A 125 5.77 0.39 -18.84
C LYS A 125 6.97 1.32 -18.92
N GLY A 126 7.36 1.68 -20.14
CA GLY A 126 8.53 2.54 -20.40
C GLY A 126 9.88 1.82 -20.38
N LEU A 127 9.91 0.50 -20.15
CA LEU A 127 11.10 -0.36 -20.28
C LEU A 127 10.92 -1.43 -21.36
N GLU A 128 10.07 -1.17 -22.34
CA GLU A 128 9.87 -2.01 -23.53
C GLU A 128 11.16 -1.98 -24.38
N LEU A 129 11.79 -3.14 -24.59
CA LEU A 129 13.01 -3.32 -25.40
C LEU A 129 12.68 -3.53 -26.87
#